data_AF-A0A966WS73-F1
#
_entry.id   AF-A0A966WS73-F1
#
_cell.length_a   1.000
_cell.length_b   1.000
_cell.length_c   1.000
_cell.angle_alpha   90.00
_cell.angle_beta   90.00
_cell.angle_gamma   90.00
#
_symmetry.space_group_name_H-M   'P 1'
#
loop_
_entity.id
_entity.type
_entity.pdbx_description
1 polymer ?
#
loop_
_entity_poly.entity_id
_entity_poly.type
_entity_poly.pdbx_seq_one_letter_code
_entity_poly.pdbx_strand_id
1 'polypeptide(L)' 'MDLLGRLVAERLAPALGQNVVVENRGGAGGILGADAVAKGDKDGTMLGLIGVTTLAAFPFMTNRLPFDPVR' A
#
# COMPACT_ATOMS: atom_id res chain seq x y z
N MET A 1 -2.68 -0.08 10.30
CA MET A 1 -2.17 -0.95 9.21
C MET A 1 -1.11 -1.93 9.68
N ASP A 2 -0.16 -1.55 10.56
CA ASP A 2 0.95 -2.44 10.97
C ASP A 2 0.53 -3.87 11.41
N LEU A 3 -0.40 -4.03 12.36
CA LEU A 3 -0.85 -5.35 12.81
C LEU A 3 -1.42 -6.22 11.67
N LEU A 4 -2.30 -5.65 10.84
CA LEU A 4 -2.88 -6.34 9.70
C LEU A 4 -1.80 -6.70 8.67
N GLY A 5 -0.85 -5.79 8.41
CA GLY A 5 0.27 -6.03 7.51
C GLY A 5 1.15 -7.19 7.96
N ARG A 6 1.45 -7.28 9.26
CA ARG A 6 2.22 -8.40 9.84
C ARG A 6 1.48 -9.72 9.75
N LEU A 7 0.17 -9.72 10.03
CA LEU A 7 -0.67 -10.91 9.89
C LEU A 7 -0.72 -11.41 8.45
N VAL A 8 -0.87 -10.50 7.48
CA VAL A 8 -0.84 -10.87 6.05
C VAL A 8 0.53 -11.40 5.66
N ALA A 9 1.61 -10.73 6.06
CA ALA A 9 2.98 -11.16 5.75
C ALA A 9 3.29 -12.56 6.29
N GLU A 10 2.86 -12.88 7.52
CA GLU A 10 3.03 -14.20 8.13
C GLU A 10 2.41 -15.32 7.28
N ARG A 11 1.25 -15.07 6.66
CA ARG A 11 0.54 -16.06 5.84
C ARG A 11 0.99 -16.07 4.39
N LEU A 12 1.45 -14.93 3.88
CA LEU A 12 1.90 -14.79 2.51
C LEU A 12 3.29 -15.40 2.30
N ALA A 13 4.18 -15.29 3.30
CA ALA A 13 5.54 -15.83 3.23
C ALA A 13 5.61 -17.33 2.84
N PRO A 14 4.88 -18.26 3.51
CA PRO A 14 4.90 -19.66 3.09
C PRO A 14 4.22 -19.90 1.75
N ALA A 15 3.21 -19.10 1.38
CA ALA A 15 2.53 -19.23 0.08
C ALA A 15 3.42 -18.81 -1.10
N LEU A 16 4.28 -17.80 -0.90
CA LEU A 16 5.25 -17.34 -1.89
C LEU A 16 6.57 -18.11 -1.85
N GLY A 17 6.85 -18.84 -0.77
CA GLY A 17 8.16 -19.46 -0.55
C GLY A 17 9.29 -18.43 -0.37
N GLN A 18 8.94 -17.20 0.02
CA GLN A 18 9.85 -16.06 0.12
C GLN A 18 9.56 -15.26 1.39
N ASN A 19 10.57 -14.54 1.90
CA ASN A 19 10.37 -13.64 3.04
C ASN A 19 9.54 -12.42 2.63
N VAL A 20 8.52 -12.08 3.43
CA VAL A 20 7.71 -10.88 3.25
C VAL A 20 8.02 -9.89 4.37
N VAL A 21 8.58 -8.73 4.01
CA VAL A 21 8.98 -7.69 4.98
C VAL A 21 7.91 -6.60 5.04
N VAL A 22 7.50 -6.22 6.25
CA VAL A 22 6.52 -5.15 6.46
C VAL A 22 7.24 -3.83 6.69
N GLU A 23 7.03 -2.86 5.80
CA GLU A 23 7.44 -1.47 5.96
C GLU A 23 6.21 -0.58 6.19
N ASN A 24 6.18 0.16 7.30
CA ASN A 24 5.10 1.09 7.60
C ASN A 24 5.45 2.50 7.10
N ARG A 25 4.82 2.92 5.99
CA ARG A 25 4.96 4.27 5.41
C ARG A 25 3.74 5.14 5.73
N GLY A 26 3.78 5.80 6.89
CA GLY A 26 2.73 6.71 7.34
C GLY A 26 2.80 8.11 6.71
N GLY A 27 1.69 8.87 6.83
CA GLY A 27 1.61 10.29 6.43
C GLY A 27 0.47 10.59 5.46
N ALA A 28 -0.03 11.84 5.51
CA ALA A 28 -1.10 12.36 4.64
C ALA A 28 -2.31 11.41 4.48
N GLY A 29 -2.77 10.79 5.58
CA GLY A 29 -3.89 9.84 5.55
C GLY A 29 -3.65 8.60 4.68
N GLY A 30 -2.39 8.18 4.48
CA GLY A 30 -2.01 7.02 3.67
C GLY A 30 -1.58 7.36 2.24
N ILE A 31 -1.72 8.62 1.80
CA ILE A 31 -1.35 9.05 0.43
C ILE A 31 0.11 8.76 0.12
N LEU A 32 1.04 8.98 1.07
CA LEU A 32 2.47 8.78 0.82
C LEU A 32 2.82 7.31 0.60
N GLY A 33 2.20 6.41 1.36
CA GLY A 33 2.38 4.97 1.17
C GLY A 33 1.79 4.49 -0.15
N ALA A 34 0.59 4.97 -0.51
CA ALA A 34 -0.04 4.67 -1.79
C ALA A 34 0.78 5.19 -2.99
N ASP A 35 1.32 6.40 -2.88
CA ASP A 35 2.18 6.99 -3.91
C ASP A 35 3.47 6.19 -4.13
N ALA A 36 4.10 5.75 -3.03
CA ALA A 36 5.31 4.95 -3.09
C ALA A 36 5.07 3.62 -3.82
N VAL A 37 3.94 2.95 -3.54
CA VAL A 37 3.57 1.69 -4.21
C VAL A 37 3.24 1.93 -5.68
N ALA A 38 2.46 2.97 -6.00
CA ALA A 38 2.06 3.27 -7.37
C ALA A 38 3.25 3.60 -8.30
N LYS A 39 4.31 4.21 -7.73
CA LYS A 39 5.54 4.59 -8.45
C LYS A 39 6.67 3.57 -8.32
N GLY A 40 6.51 2.55 -7.49
CA GLY A 40 7.51 1.51 -7.26
C GLY A 40 7.67 0.56 -8.46
N ASP A 41 8.56 -0.40 -8.30
CA ASP A 41 8.83 -1.42 -9.32
C ASP A 41 7.59 -2.29 -9.54
N LYS A 42 7.24 -2.50 -10.82
CA LYS A 42 6.07 -3.30 -11.24
C LYS A 42 6.41 -4.78 -11.43
N ASP A 43 7.33 -5.29 -10.63
CA ASP A 43 7.84 -6.68 -10.69
C ASP A 43 7.16 -7.62 -9.68
N GLY A 44 6.26 -7.08 -8.85
CA GLY A 44 5.50 -7.84 -7.83
C GLY A 44 6.19 -7.96 -6.48
N THR A 45 7.37 -7.37 -6.29
CA THR A 45 8.11 -7.40 -5.01
C THR A 45 7.61 -6.36 -4.01
N MET A 46 6.89 -5.33 -4.47
CA MET A 46 6.28 -4.30 -3.64
C MET A 46 4.75 -4.42 -3.66
N LEU A 47 4.15 -4.57 -2.47
CA LEU A 47 2.70 -4.70 -2.29
C LEU A 47 2.19 -3.59 -1.35
N GLY A 48 1.05 -3.01 -1.69
CA GLY A 48 0.41 -1.96 -0.90
C GLY A 48 -0.78 -2.46 -0.07
N LEU A 49 -0.67 -2.39 1.26
CA LEU A 49 -1.83 -2.52 2.15
C LEU A 49 -2.41 -1.13 2.45
N ILE A 50 -3.36 -0.70 1.62
CA ILE A 50 -3.86 0.68 1.60
C ILE A 50 -5.33 0.71 2.06
N GLY A 51 -5.68 1.74 2.84
CA GLY A 51 -7.04 1.91 3.35
C GLY A 51 -8.01 2.41 2.29
N VAL A 52 -9.29 2.02 2.41
CA VAL A 52 -10.36 2.43 1.50
C VAL A 52 -10.47 3.96 1.36
N THR A 53 -10.29 4.72 2.44
CA THR A 53 -10.34 6.19 2.41
C THR A 53 -9.32 6.77 1.42
N THR A 54 -8.10 6.23 1.40
CA THR A 54 -7.01 6.70 0.53
C THR A 54 -7.31 6.46 -0.94
N LEU A 55 -7.91 5.31 -1.29
CA LEU A 55 -8.18 4.93 -2.69
C LEU A 55 -9.56 5.38 -3.20
N ALA A 56 -10.56 5.50 -2.33
CA ALA A 56 -11.95 5.72 -2.73
C ALA A 56 -12.53 7.08 -2.28
N ALA A 57 -12.08 7.64 -1.16
CA ALA A 57 -12.63 8.92 -0.68
C ALA A 57 -11.76 10.11 -1.12
N PHE A 58 -10.45 10.03 -0.91
CA PHE A 58 -9.53 11.12 -1.24
C PHE A 58 -9.50 11.58 -2.70
N PRO A 59 -9.76 10.75 -3.73
CA PRO A 59 -9.90 11.23 -5.10
C PRO A 59 -10.99 12.30 -5.27
N PHE A 60 -12.00 12.31 -4.40
CA PHE A 60 -13.11 13.29 -4.42
C PHE A 60 -12.98 14.40 -3.37
N MET A 61 -12.02 14.28 -2.45
CA MET A 61 -11.83 15.24 -1.34
C MET A 61 -10.55 16.08 -1.48
N THR A 62 -9.61 15.64 -2.34
CA THR A 62 -8.32 16.32 -2.54
C THR A 62 -8.22 16.82 -3.97
N ASN A 63 -7.73 18.04 -4.15
CA ASN A 63 -7.63 18.67 -5.47
C ASN A 63 -6.71 17.91 -6.44
N ARG A 64 -5.72 17.19 -5.92
CA ARG A 64 -4.77 16.41 -6.74
C ARG A 64 -4.11 15.32 -5.91
N LEU A 65 -4.30 14.06 -6.31
CA LEU A 65 -3.51 12.94 -5.81
C LEU A 65 -2.19 12.82 -6.60
N PRO A 66 -1.09 12.37 -5.96
CA PRO A 66 0.19 12.18 -6.63
C PRO A 66 0.28 10.86 -7.43
N PHE A 67 -0.78 10.03 -7.39
CA PHE A 67 -0.94 8.77 -8.11
C PHE A 67 -2.36 8.65 -8.70
N ASP A 68 -2.57 7.70 -9.62
CA ASP A 68 -3.89 7.32 -10.14
C ASP A 68 -4.53 6.27 -9.22
N PRO A 69 -5.65 6.54 -8.55
CA PRO A 69 -6.25 5.58 -7.61
C PRO A 69 -6.88 4.36 -8.29
N VAL A 70 -7.00 4.35 -9.62
CA VAL A 70 -7.60 3.25 -10.40
C VAL A 70 -6.52 2.37 -11.05
N ARG A 71 -5.26 2.83 -11.15
CA ARG A 71 -4.20 2.19 -11.93
C ARG A 71 -2.90 1.97 -11.17
#